data_AF-A0A3M1PA32-F1
#
_entry.id   AF-A0A3M1PA32-F1
#
_cell.length_a   1.000
_cell.length_b   1.000
_cell.length_c   1.000
_cell.angle_alpha   90.00
_cell.angle_beta   90.00
_cell.angle_gamma   90.00
#
_symmetry.space_group_name_H-M   'P 1'
#
loop_
_entity.id
_entity.type
_entity.pdbx_description
1 polymer ?
#
loop_
_entity_poly.entity_id
_entity_poly.type
_entity_poly.pdbx_seq_one_letter_code
_entity_poly.pdbx_strand_id
1 'polypeptide(L)' 'MEKADYSGASAAERERVVEILQRNVNELIEQKRSHNPMKLRRTANRFCERIRQGGVFTGKDFEQLLKLFRKQAIF' A
#
# COMPACT_ATOMS: atom_id res chain seq x y z
N MET A 1 10.93 7.33 -14.41
CA MET A 1 10.24 6.79 -13.21
C MET A 1 9.15 5.85 -13.71
N GLU A 2 9.27 4.57 -13.41
CA GLU A 2 8.24 3.57 -13.71
C GLU A 2 6.96 3.91 -12.93
N LYS A 3 5.82 3.80 -13.60
CA LYS A 3 4.49 4.02 -13.03
C LYS A 3 3.78 2.66 -13.03
N ALA A 4 3.10 2.33 -11.94
CA ALA A 4 2.17 1.21 -11.94
C ALA A 4 0.81 1.74 -12.38
N ASP A 5 0.36 1.32 -13.56
CA ASP A 5 -0.92 1.72 -14.13
C ASP A 5 -1.96 0.60 -13.94
N TYR A 6 -2.97 0.86 -13.13
CA TYR A 6 -4.05 -0.08 -12.87
C TYR A 6 -5.30 0.20 -13.71
N SER A 7 -5.28 1.19 -14.61
CA SER A 7 -6.44 1.52 -15.47
C SER A 7 -6.70 0.42 -16.50
N GLY A 8 -5.64 -0.26 -16.95
CA GLY A 8 -5.72 -1.41 -17.86
C GLY A 8 -5.97 -2.75 -17.17
N ALA A 9 -5.89 -2.82 -15.85
CA ALA A 9 -6.09 -4.05 -15.09
C ALA A 9 -7.58 -4.36 -14.90
N SER A 10 -7.94 -5.64 -14.96
CA SER A 10 -9.29 -6.10 -14.64
C SER A 10 -9.64 -5.81 -13.17
N ALA A 11 -10.93 -5.80 -12.85
CA ALA A 11 -11.38 -5.62 -11.46
C ALA A 11 -10.84 -6.72 -10.53
N ALA A 12 -10.73 -7.96 -11.03
CA ALA A 12 -10.19 -9.10 -10.28
C ALA A 12 -8.69 -8.94 -9.98
N GLU A 13 -7.91 -8.46 -10.94
CA GLU A 13 -6.48 -8.17 -10.73
C GLU A 13 -6.29 -7.04 -9.72
N ARG A 14 -7.08 -5.98 -9.83
CA ARG A 14 -7.07 -4.87 -8.87
C ARG A 14 -7.40 -5.35 -7.46
N GLU A 15 -8.40 -6.20 -7.30
CA GLU A 15 -8.78 -6.71 -5.98
C GLU A 15 -7.71 -7.63 -5.38
N ARG A 16 -7.06 -8.49 -6.18
CA ARG A 16 -5.92 -9.29 -5.69
C ARG A 16 -4.78 -8.43 -5.15
N VAL A 17 -4.46 -7.32 -5.82
CA VAL A 17 -3.41 -6.40 -5.36
C VAL A 17 -3.83 -5.73 -4.05
N VAL A 18 -5.10 -5.35 -3.93
CA VAL A 18 -5.67 -4.79 -2.69
C VAL A 18 -5.58 -5.79 -1.54
N GLU A 19 -5.94 -7.05 -1.77
CA GLU A 19 -5.84 -8.13 -0.77
C GLU A 19 -4.40 -8.31 -0.28
N ILE A 20 -3.42 -8.35 -1.20
CA ILE A 20 -2.00 -8.45 -0.85
C ILE A 20 -1.56 -7.27 0.02
N LEU A 21 -1.95 -6.05 -0.36
CA LEU A 21 -1.59 -4.84 0.38
C LEU A 21 -2.22 -4.85 1.79
N GLN A 22 -3.50 -5.20 1.90
CA GLN A 22 -4.20 -5.27 3.17
C GLN A 22 -3.62 -6.35 4.08
N ARG A 23 -3.32 -7.55 3.54
CA ARG A 23 -2.70 -8.64 4.29
C ARG A 23 -1.37 -8.20 4.88
N ASN A 24 -0.46 -7.67 4.05
CA ASN A 24 0.86 -7.23 4.50
C ASN A 24 0.77 -6.11 5.55
N VAL A 25 -0.17 -5.18 5.39
CA VAL A 25 -0.39 -4.10 6.37
C VAL A 25 -0.91 -4.64 7.69
N ASN A 26 -1.88 -5.56 7.66
CA ASN A 26 -2.41 -6.17 8.88
C ASN A 26 -1.32 -6.98 9.60
N GLU A 27 -0.54 -7.79 8.88
CA GLU A 27 0.60 -8.53 9.44
C GLU A 27 1.60 -7.60 10.12
N LEU A 28 1.94 -6.45 9.51
CA LEU A 28 2.84 -5.47 10.11
C LEU A 28 2.25 -4.80 11.37
N ILE A 29 0.95 -4.56 11.40
CA ILE A 29 0.26 -4.00 12.57
C ILE A 29 0.21 -5.03 13.70
N GLU A 30 -0.16 -6.28 13.40
CA GLU A 30 -0.25 -7.38 14.36
C GLU A 30 1.11 -7.69 14.98
N GLN A 31 2.16 -7.71 14.18
CA GLN A 31 3.53 -7.90 14.65
C GLN A 31 4.11 -6.66 15.37
N LYS A 32 3.30 -5.61 15.60
CA LYS A 32 3.70 -4.32 16.20
C LYS A 32 4.92 -3.69 15.52
N ARG A 33 5.10 -3.96 14.22
CA ARG A 33 6.24 -3.48 13.43
C ARG A 33 6.08 -2.05 12.92
N SER A 34 4.89 -1.48 13.08
CA SER A 34 4.61 -0.09 12.78
C SER A 34 4.58 0.77 14.04
N HIS A 35 5.38 1.83 14.05
CA HIS A 35 5.34 2.86 15.10
C HIS A 35 4.02 3.66 15.10
N ASN A 36 3.25 3.63 14.00
CA ASN A 36 1.95 4.29 13.91
C ASN A 36 0.96 3.44 13.09
N PRO A 37 0.37 2.40 13.70
CA PRO A 37 -0.50 1.45 13.00
C PRO A 37 -1.75 2.11 12.41
N MET A 38 -2.30 3.13 13.08
CA MET A 38 -3.46 3.88 12.60
C MET A 38 -3.16 4.67 11.32
N LYS A 39 -2.01 5.35 11.26
CA LYS A 39 -1.58 6.08 10.06
C LYS A 39 -1.27 5.13 8.90
N LEU A 40 -0.63 4.00 9.20
CA LEU A 40 -0.37 2.95 8.21
C LEU A 40 -1.69 2.44 7.60
N ARG A 41 -2.67 2.09 8.45
CA ARG A 41 -3.99 1.59 8.00
C ARG A 41 -4.75 2.61 7.16
N ARG A 42 -4.80 3.87 7.59
CA ARG A 42 -5.44 4.96 6.82
C ARG A 42 -4.78 5.17 5.47
N THR A 43 -3.44 5.13 5.42
CA THR A 43 -2.72 5.32 4.16
C THR A 43 -2.95 4.13 3.24
N ALA A 44 -2.81 2.91 3.73
CA ALA A 44 -3.08 1.70 2.96
C ALA A 44 -4.49 1.69 2.38
N ASN A 45 -5.51 2.10 3.14
CA ASN A 45 -6.88 2.20 2.65
C ASN A 45 -7.02 3.16 1.45
N ARG A 46 -6.39 4.36 1.51
CA ARG A 46 -6.40 5.29 0.38
C ARG A 46 -5.75 4.70 -0.88
N PHE A 47 -4.68 3.94 -0.70
CA PHE A 47 -4.02 3.24 -1.80
C PHE A 47 -4.96 2.16 -2.37
N CYS A 48 -5.61 1.37 -1.52
CA CYS A 48 -6.57 0.36 -1.94
C CYS A 48 -7.73 0.96 -2.75
N GLU A 49 -8.31 2.07 -2.28
CA GLU A 49 -9.38 2.79 -3.01
C GLU A 49 -8.92 3.26 -4.38
N ARG A 50 -7.73 3.88 -4.46
CA ARG A 50 -7.15 4.31 -5.74
C ARG A 50 -6.87 3.13 -6.68
N ILE A 51 -6.39 1.98 -6.18
CA ILE A 51 -6.18 0.77 -7.00
C ILE A 51 -7.50 0.26 -7.55
N ARG A 52 -8.55 0.15 -6.72
CA ARG A 52 -9.88 -0.29 -7.16
C ARG A 52 -10.45 0.62 -8.25
N GLN A 53 -10.23 1.93 -8.13
CA GLN A 53 -10.64 2.92 -9.13
C GLN A 53 -9.82 2.87 -10.43
N GLY A 54 -8.77 2.04 -10.51
CA GLY A 54 -7.88 1.98 -11.68
C GLY A 54 -6.92 3.16 -11.75
N GLY A 55 -6.58 3.75 -10.61
CA GLY A 55 -5.67 4.89 -10.54
C GLY A 55 -4.22 4.52 -10.86
N VAL A 56 -3.47 5.51 -11.34
CA VAL A 56 -2.03 5.37 -11.61
C VAL A 56 -1.24 5.67 -10.34
N PHE A 57 -0.24 4.83 -10.06
CA PHE A 57 0.69 5.01 -8.96
C PHE A 57 2.06 5.39 -9.48
N THR A 58 2.59 6.48 -8.92
CA THR A 58 3.92 6.98 -9.23
C THR A 58 4.94 6.43 -8.23
N GLY A 59 6.23 6.55 -8.57
CA GLY A 59 7.31 6.24 -7.61
C GLY A 59 7.17 6.98 -6.28
N LYS A 60 6.61 8.21 -6.26
CA LYS A 60 6.36 8.95 -5.02
C LYS A 60 5.29 8.30 -4.14
N ASP A 61 4.27 7.70 -4.74
CA ASP A 61 3.25 6.97 -4.00
C ASP A 61 3.87 5.71 -3.37
N PHE A 62 4.70 4.98 -4.11
CA PHE A 62 5.46 3.83 -3.57
C PHE A 62 6.41 4.25 -2.44
N GLU A 63 7.11 5.37 -2.57
CA GLU A 63 7.96 5.89 -1.50
C GLU A 63 7.18 6.19 -0.22
N GLN A 64 5.96 6.73 -0.30
CA GLN A 64 5.12 6.95 0.88
C GLN A 64 4.75 5.63 1.55
N LEU A 65 4.41 4.62 0.75
CA LEU A 65 4.11 3.28 1.25
C LEU A 65 5.34 2.65 1.94
N LEU A 66 6.49 2.72 1.27
CA LEU A 66 7.77 2.23 1.79
C LEU A 66 8.21 2.96 3.05
N LYS A 67 8.00 4.27 3.18
CA LYS A 67 8.32 5.03 4.42
C LYS A 67 7.50 4.56 5.61
N LEU A 68 6.28 4.07 5.38
CA LEU A 68 5.44 3.52 6.44
C LEU A 68 5.85 2.09 6.81
N PHE A 69 6.44 1.34 5.87
CA PHE A 69 7.03 0.01 6.13
C PHE A 69 8.44 0.08 6.76
N ARG A 70 9.29 1.01 6.30
CA ARG A 70 10.72 1.12 6.64
C ARG A 70 11.04 1.91 7.91
N LYS A 71 10.07 2.32 8.73
CA LYS A 71 10.38 2.80 10.10
C LYS A 71 10.88 1.69 11.05
N GLN A 72 11.40 0.59 10.51
CA GLN A 72 12.26 -0.43 11.14
C GLN A 72 13.72 -0.41 10.64
N ALA A 73 14.24 0.73 10.18
CA ALA A 73 15.69 0.89 10.02
C ALA A 73 16.19 1.93 11.05
N ILE A 74 16.16 1.56 12.32
CA ILE A 74 17.03 2.16 13.33
C ILE A 74 18.28 1.29 13.31
N PHE A 75 19.36 1.84 12.75
CA PHE A 75 20.72 1.38 13.03
C PHE A 75 21.06 1.67 14.49
#